data_AF-A0A1J5LC66-F1
#
_entry.id   AF-A0A1J5LC66-F1
#
_cell.length_a   1.000
_cell.length_b   1.000
_cell.length_c   1.000
_cell.angle_alpha   90.00
_cell.angle_beta   90.00
_cell.angle_gamma   90.00
#
_symmetry.space_group_name_H-M   'P 1'
#
loop_
_entity.id
_entity.type
_entity.pdbx_description
1 polymer ?
#
loop_
_entity_poly.entity_id
_entity_poly.type
_entity_poly.pdbx_seq_one_letter_code
_entity_poly.pdbx_strand_id
1 'polypeptide(L)'
;MKSHSEYSDQEFLKAFQDCTLAEELFNHEAHLRLAWLQVTNGVEALAIQNVTVLLLKYTKHLGASDIFNLELTVAAVKLVAKLNSLDTYETFESFMNRNPRLMNDFKGLLKEHYQLDL
;
A
#
# COMPACT_ATOMS: atom_id res chain seq x y z
N MET A 1 -4.41 -20.65 4.84
CA MET A 1 -3.70 -19.65 4.04
C MET A 1 -3.25 -18.58 5.00
N LYS A 2 -1.96 -18.24 5.04
CA LYS A 2 -1.52 -17.11 5.89
C LYS A 2 -2.10 -15.83 5.32
N SER A 3 -2.49 -14.91 6.18
CA SER A 3 -2.97 -13.58 5.79
C SER A 3 -2.06 -12.54 6.42
N HIS A 4 -1.81 -11.43 5.74
CA HIS A 4 -1.06 -10.34 6.36
C HIS A 4 -1.78 -9.83 7.62
N SER A 5 -3.11 -10.00 7.72
CA SER A 5 -3.90 -9.65 8.90
C SER A 5 -3.53 -10.42 10.17
N GLU A 6 -2.76 -11.51 10.06
CA GLU A 6 -2.24 -12.26 11.22
C GLU A 6 -1.07 -11.51 11.89
N TYR A 7 -0.45 -10.55 11.20
CA TYR A 7 0.60 -9.69 11.74
C TYR A 7 -0.01 -8.44 12.35
N SER A 8 0.44 -8.04 13.53
CA SER A 8 0.22 -6.67 14.00
C SER A 8 0.85 -5.67 13.03
N ASP A 9 0.44 -4.39 13.10
CA ASP A 9 0.96 -3.37 12.20
C ASP A 9 2.49 -3.21 12.32
N GLN A 10 3.02 -3.33 13.55
CA GLN A 10 4.46 -3.27 13.79
C GLN A 10 5.19 -4.49 13.21
N GLU A 11 4.66 -5.69 13.40
CA GLU A 11 5.27 -6.92 12.86
C GLU A 11 5.21 -6.92 11.32
N PHE A 12 4.11 -6.46 10.74
CA PHE A 12 3.95 -6.32 9.30
C PHE A 12 4.97 -5.35 8.71
N LEU A 13 5.10 -4.15 9.29
CA LEU A 13 6.08 -3.15 8.84
C LEU A 13 7.50 -3.67 8.99
N LYS A 14 7.82 -4.32 10.10
CA LYS A 14 9.14 -4.93 10.34
C LYS A 14 9.44 -6.04 9.33
N ALA A 15 8.48 -6.92 9.05
CA ALA A 15 8.65 -7.99 8.07
C ALA A 15 8.87 -7.43 6.65
N PHE A 16 8.17 -6.36 6.28
CA PHE A 16 8.40 -5.65 5.02
C PHE A 16 9.80 -5.02 4.96
N GLN A 17 10.18 -4.29 6.01
CA GLN A 17 11.48 -3.63 6.12
C GLN A 17 12.64 -4.63 6.06
N ASP A 18 12.51 -5.76 6.74
CA ASP A 18 13.53 -6.80 6.81
C ASP A 18 13.49 -7.74 5.60
N CYS A 19 12.54 -7.57 4.68
CA CYS A 19 12.30 -8.46 3.54
C CYS A 19 12.05 -9.92 3.97
N THR A 20 11.37 -10.12 5.09
CA THR A 20 11.03 -11.42 5.66
C THR A 20 9.54 -11.74 5.59
N LEU A 21 8.72 -10.81 5.06
CA LEU A 21 7.34 -11.12 4.68
C LEU A 21 7.37 -12.26 3.65
N ALA A 22 6.45 -13.22 3.77
CA ALA A 22 6.32 -14.30 2.79
C ALA A 22 5.82 -13.75 1.45
N GLU A 23 6.37 -14.27 0.34
CA GLU A 23 6.05 -13.77 -1.02
C GLU A 23 4.56 -13.87 -1.34
N GLU A 24 3.86 -14.90 -0.83
CA GLU A 24 2.41 -15.06 -1.05
C GLU A 24 1.58 -13.95 -0.39
N LEU A 25 2.17 -13.21 0.56
CA LEU A 25 1.57 -12.05 1.23
C LEU A 25 1.92 -10.73 0.53
N PHE A 26 2.86 -10.71 -0.42
CA PHE A 26 3.25 -9.53 -1.20
C PHE A 26 2.25 -9.28 -2.34
N ASN A 27 1.02 -8.95 -1.97
CA ASN A 27 -0.09 -8.72 -2.88
C ASN A 27 -0.62 -7.28 -2.79
N HIS A 28 -1.59 -6.96 -3.65
CA HIS A 28 -2.19 -5.61 -3.73
C HIS A 28 -2.74 -5.11 -2.40
N GLU A 29 -3.45 -5.95 -1.64
CA GLU A 29 -4.01 -5.57 -0.35
C GLU A 29 -2.91 -5.24 0.68
N ALA A 30 -1.83 -6.02 0.70
CA ALA A 30 -0.67 -5.73 1.54
C ALA A 30 0.01 -4.39 1.15
N HIS A 31 0.08 -4.05 -0.14
CA HIS A 31 0.58 -2.75 -0.58
C HIS A 31 -0.31 -1.60 -0.11
N LEU A 32 -1.63 -1.77 -0.16
CA LEU A 32 -2.59 -0.80 0.38
C LEU A 32 -2.45 -0.65 1.89
N ARG A 33 -2.24 -1.75 2.62
CA ARG A 33 -1.96 -1.70 4.06
C ARG A 33 -0.68 -0.94 4.35
N LEU A 34 0.39 -1.21 3.60
CA LEU A 34 1.65 -0.50 3.74
C LEU A 34 1.46 1.00 3.49
N ALA A 35 0.75 1.39 2.44
CA ALA A 35 0.44 2.78 2.14
C ALA A 35 -0.38 3.43 3.27
N TRP A 36 -1.43 2.76 3.75
CA TRP A 36 -2.28 3.26 4.81
C TRP A 36 -1.49 3.49 6.10
N LEU A 37 -0.67 2.53 6.53
CA LEU A 37 0.19 2.65 7.71
C LEU A 37 1.21 3.80 7.60
N GLN A 38 1.73 4.07 6.40
CA GLN A 38 2.67 5.17 6.20
C GLN A 38 1.96 6.53 6.22
N VAL A 39 0.74 6.59 5.67
CA VAL A 39 -0.12 7.78 5.68
C VAL A 39 -0.62 8.11 7.08
N THR A 40 -1.03 7.12 7.88
CA THR A 40 -1.57 7.36 9.23
C THR A 40 -0.49 7.85 10.20
N ASN A 41 0.77 7.48 9.97
CA ASN A 41 1.91 7.81 10.84
C ASN A 41 2.71 9.03 10.39
N GLY A 42 2.34 9.72 9.31
CA GLY A 42 3.17 10.78 8.74
C GLY A 42 2.45 11.69 7.75
N VAL A 43 3.24 12.53 7.08
CA VAL A 43 2.75 13.39 5.98
C VAL A 43 2.82 12.64 4.64
N GLU A 44 1.92 12.97 3.72
CA GLU A 44 1.80 12.30 2.41
C GLU A 44 3.14 12.16 1.67
N ALA A 45 3.96 13.23 1.64
CA ALA A 45 5.26 13.20 0.96
C ALA A 45 6.22 12.15 1.54
N LEU A 46 6.24 12.00 2.87
CA LEU A 46 7.06 11.00 3.54
C LEU A 46 6.49 9.60 3.31
N ALA A 47 5.17 9.45 3.31
CA ALA A 47 4.53 8.18 2.99
C ALA A 47 4.89 7.70 1.58
N ILE A 48 4.84 8.59 0.58
CA ILE A 48 5.24 8.29 -0.80
C ILE A 48 6.68 7.79 -0.85
N GLN A 49 7.60 8.50 -0.19
CA GLN A 49 9.01 8.12 -0.15
C GLN A 49 9.21 6.75 0.50
N ASN A 50 8.61 6.52 1.67
CA ASN A 50 8.77 5.29 2.43
C ASN A 50 8.21 4.09 1.67
N VAL A 51 6.99 4.19 1.13
CA VAL A 51 6.36 3.10 0.37
C VAL A 51 7.18 2.78 -0.87
N THR A 52 7.62 3.79 -1.63
CA THR A 52 8.46 3.62 -2.81
C THR A 52 9.75 2.87 -2.49
N VAL A 53 10.45 3.29 -1.43
CA VAL A 53 11.71 2.67 -1.01
C VAL A 53 11.49 1.22 -0.57
N LEU A 54 10.45 0.96 0.22
CA LEU A 54 10.16 -0.38 0.73
C LEU A 54 9.75 -1.35 -0.38
N LEU A 55 8.86 -0.93 -1.29
CA LEU A 55 8.45 -1.77 -2.42
C LEU A 55 9.60 -2.02 -3.39
N LEU A 56 10.42 -1.00 -3.70
CA LEU A 56 11.60 -1.19 -4.54
C LEU A 56 12.64 -2.12 -3.88
N LYS A 57 12.86 -2.00 -2.57
CA LYS A 57 13.75 -2.90 -1.83
C LYS A 57 13.24 -4.33 -1.87
N TYR A 58 11.94 -4.53 -1.62
CA TYR A 58 11.34 -5.85 -1.55
C TYR A 58 11.27 -6.53 -2.93
N THR A 59 10.90 -5.79 -3.99
CA THR A 59 10.95 -6.30 -5.38
C THR A 59 12.37 -6.67 -5.81
N LYS A 60 13.39 -5.92 -5.39
CA LYS A 60 14.80 -6.31 -5.56
C LYS A 60 15.14 -7.61 -4.83
N HIS A 61 14.67 -7.78 -3.61
CA HIS A 61 14.88 -9.01 -2.84
C HIS A 61 14.27 -10.24 -3.54
N LEU A 62 13.09 -10.10 -4.14
CA LEU A 62 12.45 -11.15 -4.94
C LEU A 62 13.07 -11.37 -6.33
N GLY A 63 14.02 -10.52 -6.75
CA GLY A 63 14.57 -10.56 -8.12
C GLY A 63 13.59 -10.06 -9.19
N ALA A 64 12.53 -9.34 -8.82
CA ALA A 64 11.45 -8.88 -9.67
C ALA A 64 11.37 -7.34 -9.70
N SER A 65 12.51 -6.66 -9.89
CA SER A 65 12.54 -5.17 -9.90
C SER A 65 11.89 -4.57 -11.15
N ASP A 66 11.77 -5.35 -12.21
CA ASP A 66 11.18 -5.00 -13.49
C ASP A 66 9.65 -4.79 -13.42
N ILE A 67 8.98 -5.41 -12.45
CA ILE A 67 7.55 -5.21 -12.22
C ILE A 67 7.22 -3.99 -11.34
N PHE A 68 8.23 -3.31 -10.78
CA PHE A 68 8.03 -2.12 -9.97
C PHE A 68 7.68 -0.90 -10.84
N ASN A 69 6.51 -0.31 -10.58
CA ASN A 69 6.08 0.93 -11.25
C ASN A 69 6.00 2.08 -10.23
N LEU A 70 6.87 3.08 -10.40
CA LEU A 70 6.94 4.25 -9.51
C LEU A 70 5.67 5.11 -9.59
N GLU A 71 5.18 5.41 -10.78
CA GLU A 71 4.02 6.29 -10.97
C GLU A 71 2.75 5.67 -10.36
N LEU A 72 2.55 4.37 -10.59
CA LEU A 72 1.47 3.60 -9.98
C LEU A 72 1.58 3.61 -8.45
N THR A 73 2.78 3.38 -7.91
CA THR A 73 3.02 3.40 -6.46
C THR A 73 2.71 4.76 -5.87
N VAL A 74 3.21 5.84 -6.47
CA VAL A 74 2.96 7.21 -6.01
C VAL A 74 1.46 7.52 -6.02
N ALA A 75 0.75 7.16 -7.09
CA ALA A 75 -0.67 7.43 -7.19
C ALA A 75 -1.52 6.58 -6.25
N ALA A 76 -1.13 5.33 -6.00
CA ALA A 76 -1.73 4.48 -4.97
C ALA A 76 -1.65 5.14 -3.60
N VAL A 77 -0.45 5.63 -3.21
CA VAL A 77 -0.26 6.29 -1.92
C VAL A 77 -1.07 7.58 -1.81
N LYS A 78 -1.09 8.40 -2.86
CA LYS A 78 -1.89 9.63 -2.88
C LYS A 78 -3.40 9.35 -2.80
N LEU A 79 -3.87 8.30 -3.48
CA LEU A 79 -5.26 7.87 -3.39
C LEU A 79 -5.61 7.43 -1.96
N VAL A 80 -4.75 6.62 -1.33
CA VAL A 80 -4.94 6.20 0.07
C VAL A 80 -4.91 7.41 1.00
N ALA A 81 -3.97 8.34 0.83
CA ALA A 81 -3.91 9.57 1.62
C ALA A 81 -5.18 10.41 1.49
N LYS A 82 -5.67 10.58 0.25
CA LYS A 82 -6.92 11.28 -0.02
C LYS A 82 -8.10 10.62 0.70
N LEU A 83 -8.30 9.31 0.53
CA LEU A 83 -9.41 8.59 1.15
C LEU A 83 -9.30 8.59 2.68
N ASN A 84 -8.09 8.41 3.22
CA ASN A 84 -7.83 8.44 4.66
C ASN A 84 -8.11 9.84 5.27
N SER A 85 -8.08 10.91 4.47
CA SER A 85 -8.41 12.27 4.94
C SER A 85 -9.91 12.57 4.99
N LEU A 86 -10.76 11.71 4.40
CA LEU A 86 -12.20 11.95 4.31
C LEU A 86 -12.98 11.46 5.54
N ASP A 87 -12.38 10.60 6.36
CA ASP A 87 -13.01 10.02 7.55
C ASP A 87 -11.93 9.59 8.58
N THR A 88 -12.35 9.12 9.75
CA THR A 88 -11.46 8.52 10.75
C THR A 88 -11.59 7.01 10.74
N TYR A 89 -10.45 6.33 10.72
CA TYR A 89 -10.37 4.87 10.67
C TYR A 89 -9.51 4.36 11.82
N GLU A 90 -10.06 3.47 12.66
CA GLU A 90 -9.32 2.88 13.78
C GLU A 90 -8.42 1.73 13.35
N THR A 91 -8.81 1.03 12.27
CA THR A 91 -8.10 -0.15 11.76
C THR A 91 -8.02 -0.13 10.24
N PHE A 92 -7.02 -0.82 9.68
CA PHE A 92 -6.92 -1.02 8.24
C PHE A 92 -8.18 -1.70 7.66
N GLU A 93 -8.76 -2.66 8.38
CA GLU A 93 -10.01 -3.31 7.98
C GLU A 93 -11.18 -2.31 7.87
N SER A 94 -11.32 -1.40 8.84
CA SER A 94 -12.35 -0.35 8.78
C SER A 94 -12.16 0.58 7.58
N PHE A 95 -10.90 0.90 7.24
CA PHE A 95 -10.56 1.67 6.04
C PHE A 95 -10.94 0.93 4.75
N MET A 96 -10.60 -0.35 4.63
CA MET A 96 -10.91 -1.15 3.44
C MET A 96 -12.41 -1.39 3.26
N ASN A 97 -13.14 -1.65 4.34
CA ASN A 97 -14.60 -1.82 4.31
C ASN A 97 -15.33 -0.57 3.84
N ARG A 98 -14.79 0.62 4.14
CA ARG A 98 -15.35 1.91 3.69
C ARG A 98 -14.89 2.29 2.28
N ASN A 99 -13.80 1.72 1.79
CA ASN A 99 -13.21 2.02 0.49
C ASN A 99 -13.07 0.76 -0.39
N PRO A 100 -14.12 -0.06 -0.60
CA PRO A 100 -14.02 -1.36 -1.26
C PRO A 100 -13.58 -1.28 -2.73
N ARG A 101 -13.77 -0.11 -3.37
CA ARG A 101 -13.28 0.15 -4.72
C ARG A 101 -11.75 0.06 -4.84
N LEU A 102 -10.99 0.20 -3.75
CA LEU A 102 -9.55 0.00 -3.75
C LEU A 102 -9.14 -1.42 -4.16
N MET A 103 -10.00 -2.41 -3.91
CA MET A 103 -9.82 -3.79 -4.38
C MET A 103 -10.57 -4.07 -5.67
N ASN A 104 -11.82 -3.59 -5.76
CA ASN A 104 -12.74 -4.02 -6.82
C ASN A 104 -12.62 -3.20 -8.11
N ASP A 105 -12.10 -1.97 -8.04
CA ASP A 105 -12.02 -1.04 -9.17
C ASP A 105 -10.85 -0.04 -9.01
N PHE A 106 -9.66 -0.57 -8.72
CA PHE A 106 -8.49 0.27 -8.47
C PHE A 106 -8.11 1.12 -9.70
N LYS A 107 -8.20 0.53 -10.90
CA LYS A 107 -7.92 1.25 -12.16
C LYS A 107 -8.93 2.36 -12.44
N GLY A 108 -10.23 2.13 -12.20
CA GLY A 108 -11.25 3.16 -12.33
C GLY A 108 -11.00 4.33 -11.38
N LEU A 109 -10.69 4.04 -10.11
CA LEU A 109 -10.31 5.06 -9.14
C LEU A 109 -9.10 5.90 -9.56
N LEU A 110 -8.05 5.26 -10.08
CA LEU A 110 -6.85 5.98 -10.51
C LEU A 110 -7.13 6.86 -11.74
N LYS A 111 -7.98 6.43 -12.66
CA LYS A 111 -8.40 7.25 -13.81
C LYS A 111 -9.23 8.46 -13.39
N GLU A 112 -10.13 8.29 -12.42
CA GLU A 112 -10.95 9.38 -11.86
C GLU A 112 -10.10 10.48 -11.20
N HIS A 113 -9.01 10.10 -10.52
CA HIS A 113 -8.24 11.02 -9.69
C HIS A 113 -6.90 11.48 -10.26
N TYR A 114 -6.25 10.69 -11.11
CA TYR A 114 -4.85 10.91 -11.50
C TYR A 114 -4.56 10.76 -13.00
N GLN A 115 -5.57 10.53 -13.85
CA GLN A 115 -5.42 10.42 -15.31
C GLN A 115 -4.25 9.51 -15.76
N LEU A 116 -4.02 8.41 -15.04
CA LEU A 116 -2.95 7.48 -15.38
C LEU A 116 -3.39 6.51 -16.49
N ASP A 117 -2.54 6.36 -17.50
CA ASP A 117 -2.66 5.30 -18.51
C ASP A 117 -2.06 3.99 -17.95
N LEU A 118 -2.90 3.21 -17.25
CA LEU A 118 -2.58 1.93 -16.59
C LEU A 118 -3.29 0.71 -17.20
#